data_AF-A0A9Q0V2K3-F1
#
_entry.id   AF-A0A9Q0V2K3-F1
#
_cell.length_a   1.000
_cell.length_b   1.000
_cell.length_c   1.000
_cell.angle_alpha   90.00
_cell.angle_beta   90.00
_cell.angle_gamma   90.00
#
_symmetry.space_group_name_H-M   'P 1'
#
loop_
_entity.id
_entity.type
_entity.pdbx_description
1 polymer ?
#
loop_
_entity_poly.entity_id
_entity_poly.type
_entity_poly.pdbx_seq_one_letter_code
_entity_poly.pdbx_strand_id
1 'polypeptide(L)'
;MATIELLLGLESAKEALINNPNGIKALIKMVFRVSDHQGSESAIRSLMIICTDSFQAREEAIGAGVLTQLLLLLQSQCSGRTKTKARTLLKLLGSKWDEEPKHL
;
A
#
# COMPACT_ATOMS: atom_id res chain seq x y z
N MET A 1 -13.28 4.86 -5.90
CA MET A 1 -12.12 4.57 -5.03
C MET A 1 -11.61 5.77 -4.25
N ALA A 2 -11.79 7.01 -4.75
CA ALA A 2 -11.41 8.22 -4.01
C ALA A 2 -12.07 8.38 -2.62
N THR A 3 -13.23 7.77 -2.38
CA THR A 3 -13.92 7.86 -1.09
C THR A 3 -13.09 7.30 0.06
N ILE A 4 -12.40 6.17 -0.12
CA ILE A 4 -11.56 5.60 0.94
C ILE A 4 -10.37 6.53 1.21
N GLU A 5 -9.69 6.99 0.16
CA GLU A 5 -8.60 7.96 0.28
C GLU A 5 -9.02 9.23 1.01
N LEU A 6 -10.22 9.75 0.72
CA LEU A 6 -10.79 10.92 1.41
C LEU A 6 -11.08 10.63 2.89
N LEU A 7 -11.71 9.48 3.19
CA LEU A 7 -12.04 9.09 4.56
C LEU A 7 -10.78 8.89 5.41
N LEU A 8 -9.68 8.40 4.82
CA LEU A 8 -8.40 8.25 5.50
C LEU A 8 -7.74 9.58 5.92
N GLY A 9 -8.31 10.73 5.56
CA GLY A 9 -7.98 12.01 6.19
C GLY A 9 -8.46 12.12 7.65
N LEU A 10 -9.38 11.26 8.07
CA LEU A 10 -9.90 11.18 9.44
C LEU A 10 -9.16 10.10 10.22
N GLU A 11 -8.68 10.42 11.42
CA GLU A 11 -7.96 9.46 12.26
C GLU A 11 -8.85 8.26 12.64
N SER A 12 -10.12 8.51 12.94
CA SER A 12 -11.10 7.46 13.23
C SER A 12 -11.31 6.47 12.08
N ALA A 13 -11.16 6.93 10.82
CA ALA A 13 -11.25 6.05 9.67
C ALA A 13 -10.01 5.19 9.51
N LYS A 14 -8.82 5.72 9.83
CA LYS A 14 -7.57 4.95 9.84
C LYS A 14 -7.63 3.86 10.90
N GLU A 15 -8.02 4.22 12.13
CA GLU A 15 -8.20 3.26 13.22
C GLU A 15 -9.22 2.18 12.87
N ALA A 16 -10.39 2.56 12.36
CA ALA A 16 -11.41 1.60 11.95
C ALA A 16 -10.91 0.63 10.86
N LEU A 17 -10.07 1.12 9.95
CA LEU A 17 -9.50 0.30 8.88
C LEU A 17 -8.40 -0.65 9.40
N ILE A 18 -7.51 -0.16 10.27
CA ILE A 18 -6.42 -0.95 10.86
C ILE A 18 -6.96 -2.01 11.82
N ASN A 19 -7.98 -1.67 12.62
CA ASN A 19 -8.60 -2.60 13.57
C ASN A 19 -9.51 -3.62 12.89
N ASN A 20 -9.81 -3.45 11.59
CA ASN A 20 -10.56 -4.45 10.83
C ASN A 20 -9.61 -5.55 10.34
N PRO A 21 -9.83 -6.83 10.71
CA PRO A 21 -8.95 -7.94 10.32
C PRO A 21 -8.79 -8.17 8.81
N ASN A 22 -9.65 -7.56 7.99
CA ASN A 22 -9.60 -7.65 6.54
C ASN A 22 -9.36 -6.29 5.87
N GLY A 23 -9.20 -5.20 6.64
CA GLY A 23 -9.12 -3.83 6.11
C GLY A 23 -7.94 -3.64 5.18
N ILE A 24 -6.74 -4.00 5.64
CA ILE A 24 -5.50 -3.90 4.85
C ILE A 24 -5.55 -4.83 3.65
N LYS A 25 -5.98 -6.08 3.85
CA LYS A 25 -6.14 -7.06 2.76
C LYS A 25 -7.13 -6.60 1.68
N ALA A 26 -8.20 -5.90 2.07
CA ALA A 26 -9.16 -5.33 1.13
C ALA A 26 -8.53 -4.20 0.30
N LEU A 27 -7.77 -3.28 0.91
CA LEU A 27 -7.04 -2.24 0.20
C LEU A 27 -6.06 -2.83 -0.82
N ILE A 28 -5.31 -3.85 -0.42
CA ILE A 28 -4.36 -4.56 -1.27
C ILE A 28 -5.06 -5.18 -2.48
N LYS A 29 -6.16 -5.91 -2.26
CA LYS A 29 -7.00 -6.44 -3.36
C LYS A 29 -7.51 -5.35 -4.29
N MET A 30 -7.82 -4.16 -3.76
CA MET A 30 -8.29 -3.03 -4.56
C MET A 30 -7.19 -2.38 -5.41
N VAL A 31 -5.92 -2.40 -4.97
CA VAL A 31 -4.79 -1.96 -5.81
C VAL A 31 -4.67 -2.85 -7.06
N PHE A 32 -5.04 -4.12 -6.95
CA PHE A 32 -4.84 -5.15 -7.98
C PHE A 32 -6.13 -5.67 -8.62
N ARG A 33 -7.24 -4.94 -8.50
CA ARG A 33 -8.53 -5.40 -9.05
C ARG A 33 -8.40 -5.53 -10.57
N VAL A 34 -8.63 -6.76 -11.05
CA VAL A 34 -8.30 -7.29 -12.40
C VAL A 34 -9.03 -6.58 -13.55
N SER A 35 -10.07 -5.80 -13.27
CA SER A 35 -11.06 -5.41 -14.27
C SER A 35 -10.62 -4.32 -15.27
N ASP A 36 -9.52 -3.61 -15.05
CA ASP A 36 -9.13 -2.48 -15.92
C ASP A 36 -7.63 -2.39 -16.26
N HIS A 37 -6.84 -3.43 -15.95
CA HIS A 37 -5.38 -3.49 -16.17
C HIS A 37 -4.54 -2.30 -15.62
N GLN A 38 -5.17 -1.33 -14.96
CA GLN A 38 -4.55 -0.18 -14.33
C GLN A 38 -4.81 -0.27 -12.84
N GLY A 39 -3.76 -0.50 -12.05
CA GLY A 39 -3.89 -0.41 -10.60
C GLY A 39 -4.46 0.94 -10.18
N SER A 40 -5.39 0.91 -9.23
CA SER A 40 -6.09 2.11 -8.78
C SER A 40 -5.10 3.04 -8.06
N GLU A 41 -4.80 4.20 -8.66
CA GLU A 41 -3.91 5.20 -8.06
C GLU A 41 -4.37 5.58 -6.64
N SER A 42 -5.69 5.71 -6.46
CA SER A 42 -6.30 6.04 -5.17
C SER A 42 -6.16 4.91 -4.13
N ALA A 43 -6.16 3.65 -4.56
CA ALA A 43 -5.87 2.52 -3.67
C ALA A 43 -4.42 2.54 -3.19
N ILE A 44 -3.47 2.84 -4.08
CA ILE A 44 -2.05 2.96 -3.72
C ILE A 44 -1.85 4.09 -2.72
N ARG A 45 -2.50 5.24 -2.92
CA ARG A 45 -2.45 6.36 -1.98
C ARG A 45 -3.04 6.00 -0.63
N SER A 46 -4.19 5.33 -0.61
CA SER A 46 -4.81 4.85 0.63
C SER A 46 -3.87 3.94 1.42
N LEU A 47 -3.20 3.02 0.72
CA LEU A 47 -2.22 2.12 1.33
C LEU A 47 -0.97 2.85 1.81
N MET A 48 -0.51 3.87 1.07
CA MET A 48 0.61 4.73 1.50
C MET A 48 0.30 5.48 2.81
N ILE A 49 -0.89 6.08 2.94
CA ILE A 49 -1.31 6.79 4.16
C ILE A 49 -1.22 5.83 5.36
N ILE A 50 -1.87 4.67 5.26
CA ILE A 50 -1.94 3.70 6.36
C ILE A 50 -0.56 3.11 6.71
N CYS A 51 0.26 2.76 5.72
CA CYS A 51 1.60 2.23 5.98
C CYS A 51 2.59 3.28 6.52
N THR A 52 2.29 4.57 6.36
CA THR A 52 3.06 5.67 6.94
C THR A 52 2.71 5.84 8.42
N ASP A 53 1.41 5.77 8.74
CA ASP A 53 0.91 6.07 10.08
C ASP A 53 0.94 4.84 11.02
N SER A 54 0.97 3.62 10.49
CA SER A 54 0.92 2.39 11.30
C SER A 54 1.95 1.36 10.89
N PHE A 55 2.79 1.00 11.86
CA PHE A 55 3.74 -0.11 11.74
C PHE A 55 3.04 -1.46 11.59
N GLN A 56 2.00 -1.71 12.40
CA GLN A 56 1.22 -2.94 12.32
C GLN A 56 0.61 -3.12 10.93
N ALA A 57 0.03 -2.06 10.37
CA ALA A 57 -0.55 -2.12 9.03
C ALA A 57 0.50 -2.35 7.94
N ARG A 58 1.73 -1.87 8.15
CA ARG A 58 2.87 -2.15 7.27
C ARG A 58 3.24 -3.62 7.28
N GLU A 59 3.36 -4.24 8.45
CA GLU A 59 3.68 -5.67 8.58
C GLU A 59 2.56 -6.54 8.00
N GLU A 60 1.31 -6.20 8.28
CA GLU A 60 0.15 -6.89 7.70
C GLU A 60 0.16 -6.78 6.17
N ALA A 61 0.47 -5.61 5.62
CA ALA A 61 0.53 -5.42 4.19
C ALA A 61 1.65 -6.26 3.54
N ILE A 62 2.83 -6.31 4.16
CA ILE A 62 3.95 -7.16 3.73
C ILE A 62 3.54 -8.64 3.78
N GLY A 63 2.97 -9.10 4.90
CA GLY A 63 2.49 -10.47 5.07
C GLY A 63 1.38 -10.85 4.08
N ALA A 64 0.56 -9.88 3.67
CA ALA A 64 -0.47 -10.06 2.65
C ALA A 64 0.07 -10.04 1.20
N GLY A 65 1.38 -9.87 1.01
CA GLY A 65 2.04 -9.98 -0.30
C GLY A 65 2.06 -8.70 -1.12
N VAL A 66 1.88 -7.52 -0.51
CA VAL A 66 1.86 -6.23 -1.21
C VAL A 66 3.10 -6.00 -2.09
N LEU A 67 4.27 -6.49 -1.68
CA LEU A 67 5.54 -6.30 -2.41
C LEU A 67 5.48 -6.97 -3.79
N THR A 68 5.14 -8.27 -3.82
CA THR A 68 4.95 -9.03 -5.06
C THR A 68 3.97 -8.34 -5.97
N GLN A 69 2.86 -7.85 -5.40
CA GLN A 69 1.87 -7.18 -6.20
C GLN A 69 2.40 -5.86 -6.77
N LEU A 70 3.05 -5.00 -5.98
CA LEU A 70 3.63 -3.74 -6.48
C LEU A 70 4.65 -3.96 -7.60
N LEU A 71 5.43 -5.04 -7.54
CA LEU A 71 6.34 -5.43 -8.62
C LEU A 71 5.58 -5.77 -9.91
N LEU A 72 4.51 -6.58 -9.82
CA LEU A 72 3.63 -6.89 -10.96
C LEU A 72 2.98 -5.61 -11.54
N LEU A 73 2.58 -4.66 -10.68
CA LEU A 73 2.03 -3.39 -11.13
C LEU A 73 3.04 -2.56 -11.94
N LEU A 74 4.32 -2.56 -11.54
CA LEU A 74 5.37 -1.86 -12.28
C LEU A 74 5.63 -2.45 -13.66
N GLN A 75 5.43 -3.76 -13.80
CA GLN A 75 5.55 -4.51 -15.05
C GLN A 75 4.31 -4.38 -15.95
N SER A 76 3.18 -3.94 -15.40
CA SER A 76 1.94 -3.72 -16.17
C SER A 76 2.00 -2.47 -17.05
N GLN A 77 1.01 -2.34 -17.95
CA GLN A 77 0.80 -1.14 -18.78
C GLN A 77 0.09 0.01 -18.05
N CYS A 78 0.12 0.04 -16.71
CA CYS A 78 -0.47 1.13 -15.93
C CYS A 78 0.25 2.47 -16.15
N SER A 79 -0.42 3.57 -15.78
CA SER A 79 0.10 4.92 -16.01
C SER A 79 1.44 5.18 -15.31
N GLY A 80 2.26 6.07 -15.88
CA GLY A 80 3.51 6.50 -15.27
C GLY A 80 3.33 7.06 -13.84
N ARG A 81 2.21 7.76 -13.58
CA ARG A 81 1.86 8.26 -12.23
C ARG A 81 1.65 7.13 -11.24
N THR A 82 0.92 6.10 -11.64
CA THR A 82 0.69 4.88 -10.84
C THR A 82 2.02 4.19 -10.53
N LYS A 83 2.91 4.05 -11.53
CA LYS A 83 4.24 3.44 -11.34
C LYS A 83 5.12 4.24 -10.38
N THR A 84 5.13 5.56 -10.48
CA THR A 84 5.89 6.42 -9.55
C THR A 84 5.42 6.23 -8.12
N LYS A 85 4.10 6.22 -7.87
CA LYS A 85 3.56 5.99 -6.53
C LYS A 85 3.84 4.58 -6.01
N ALA A 86 3.75 3.57 -6.86
CA ALA A 86 4.11 2.20 -6.51
C ALA A 86 5.59 2.09 -6.08
N ARG A 87 6.50 2.79 -6.78
CA ARG A 87 7.92 2.87 -6.38
C ARG A 87 8.10 3.56 -5.03
N THR A 88 7.38 4.65 -4.76
CA THR A 88 7.44 5.33 -3.47
C THR A 88 6.95 4.42 -2.34
N LEU A 89 5.86 3.69 -2.55
CA LEU A 89 5.36 2.73 -1.57
C LEU A 89 6.36 1.59 -1.35
N LEU A 90 6.97 1.03 -2.40
CA LEU A 90 8.03 0.02 -2.26
C LEU A 90 9.19 0.53 -1.40
N LYS A 91 9.62 1.79 -1.57
CA LYS A 91 10.67 2.40 -0.74
C LYS A 91 10.24 2.55 0.71
N LEU A 92 9.00 2.97 0.97
CA LEU A 92 8.44 3.08 2.33
C LEU A 92 8.41 1.72 3.04
N LEU A 93 8.03 0.67 2.33
CA LEU A 93 7.99 -0.69 2.86
C LEU A 93 9.39 -1.27 3.04
N GLY A 94 10.31 -0.94 2.13
CA GLY A 94 11.70 -1.38 2.12
C GLY A 94 12.65 -0.56 2.99
N SER A 95 12.22 0.55 3.61
CA SER A 95 13.09 1.35 4.49
C SER A 95 13.52 0.58 5.75
N LYS A 96 12.92 -0.58 6.04
CA LYS A 96 13.40 -1.55 7.03
C LYS A 96 14.67 -2.29 6.60
N TRP A 97 15.01 -2.30 5.32
CA TRP A 97 16.16 -3.04 4.78
C TRP A 97 17.46 -2.23 4.81
N ASP A 98 17.39 -0.91 5.00
CA ASP A 98 18.56 -0.06 5.24
C ASP A 98 19.02 -0.10 6.71
N GLU A 99 18.23 -0.70 7.62
CA GLU A 99 18.65 -1.02 8.99
C GLU A 99 19.39 -2.37 9.03
N GLU A 100 20.42 -2.53 8.20
CA GLU A 100 21.42 -3.56 8.44
C GLU A 100 22.17 -3.25 9.74
N PRO A 101 22.28 -4.18 10.70
CA PRO A 101 23.09 -3.97 11.88
C PRO A 101 24.55 -3.85 11.43
N LYS A 102 25.15 -2.68 11.64
CA LYS A 102 26.60 -2.51 11.61
C LYS A 102 27.23 -3.28 12.77
N HIS A 103 27.32 -4.60 12.62
CA HIS A 103 28.12 -5.45 13.47
C HIS A 103 28.96 -6.36 12.60
N LEU A 104 30.16 -5.87 12.31
CA LEU A 104 31.41 -6.63 12.18
C LEU A 104 32.55 -5.68 12.54
#